data_AF-A0A368S648-F1
#
_entry.id   AF-A0A368S648-F1
#
_cell.length_a   1.000
_cell.length_b   1.000
_cell.length_c   1.000
_cell.angle_alpha   90.00
_cell.angle_beta   90.00
_cell.angle_gamma   90.00
#
_symmetry.space_group_name_H-M   'P 1'
#
loop_
_entity.id
_entity.type
_entity.pdbx_description
1 polymer ?
#
loop_
_entity_poly.entity_id
_entity_poly.type
_entity_poly.pdbx_seq_one_letter_code
_entity_poly.pdbx_strand_id
1 'polypeptide(L)'
;MVNVRSTPGIHELAQMMESSKNNDVKWGNPVGQIILPFYIAMYDDPLEYVRKAKKVVDRKKHSLEAIFTHGIGKRATELFGTKVSGAIFHRIISNTTVPFSNMIGPVEPVEFYGHRVV
;
A
#
# COMPACT_ATOMS: atom_id res chain seq x y z
N MET A 1 -0.03 4.30 2.37
CA MET A 1 -0.23 3.31 1.29
C MET A 1 0.16 1.94 1.81
N VAL A 2 -0.67 0.94 1.57
CA VAL A 2 -0.51 -0.44 2.05
C VAL A 2 -0.63 -1.38 0.86
N ASN A 3 0.30 -2.32 0.74
CA ASN A 3 0.16 -3.40 -0.22
C ASN A 3 -0.94 -4.36 0.26
N VAL A 4 -1.98 -4.55 -0.54
CA VAL A 4 -3.12 -5.42 -0.22
C VAL A 4 -2.85 -6.87 -0.63
N ARG A 5 -1.82 -7.10 -1.46
CA ARG A 5 -1.37 -8.46 -1.76
C ARG A 5 -0.61 -9.02 -0.56
N SER A 6 -0.76 -10.31 -0.31
CA SER A 6 0.23 -11.08 0.45
C SER A 6 1.61 -10.88 -0.15
N THR A 7 2.65 -10.72 0.66
CA THR A 7 4.02 -10.55 0.15
C THR A 7 4.46 -11.83 -0.56
N PRO A 8 4.61 -11.83 -1.90
CA PRO A 8 5.03 -13.01 -2.63
C PRO A 8 6.54 -13.19 -2.49
N GLY A 9 7.00 -14.44 -2.42
CA GLY A 9 8.44 -14.74 -2.48
C GLY A 9 9.00 -14.57 -3.90
N ILE A 10 10.33 -14.55 -4.04
CA ILE A 10 11.01 -14.42 -5.35
C ILE A 10 10.51 -15.46 -6.36
N HIS A 11 10.28 -16.70 -5.91
CA HIS A 11 9.81 -17.76 -6.80
C HIS A 11 8.41 -17.50 -7.37
N GLU A 12 7.50 -16.98 -6.56
CA GLU A 12 6.15 -16.62 -7.01
C GLU A 12 6.20 -15.44 -7.99
N LEU A 13 7.07 -14.46 -7.73
CA LEU A 13 7.33 -13.37 -8.67
C LEU A 13 7.90 -13.88 -10.00
N ALA A 14 8.86 -14.80 -9.97
CA ALA A 14 9.43 -15.41 -11.17
C ALA A 14 8.36 -16.17 -11.98
N GLN A 15 7.51 -16.95 -11.32
CA GLN A 15 6.38 -17.63 -11.96
C GLN A 15 5.37 -16.65 -12.58
N MET A 16 5.14 -15.49 -11.95
CA MET A 16 4.31 -14.42 -12.54
C MET A 16 4.95 -13.80 -13.79
N MET A 17 6.28 -13.79 -13.88
CA MET A 17 7.05 -13.24 -15.00
C MET A 17 7.24 -14.22 -16.16
N GLU A 18 6.91 -15.50 -15.99
CA GLU A 18 6.98 -16.50 -17.05
C GLU A 18 5.92 -16.20 -18.13
N SER A 19 6.38 -15.71 -19.28
CA SER A 19 5.56 -15.37 -20.46
C SER A 19 4.87 -16.57 -21.13
N SER A 20 5.25 -17.80 -20.77
CA SER A 20 4.71 -19.04 -21.34
C SER A 20 3.36 -19.45 -20.77
N LYS A 21 2.96 -18.87 -19.63
CA LYS A 21 1.66 -19.11 -19.04
C LYS A 21 0.76 -17.92 -19.39
N ASN A 22 -0.27 -18.16 -20.21
CA ASN A 22 -1.42 -17.25 -20.43
C ASN A 22 -2.28 -17.12 -19.15
N ASN A 23 -1.62 -16.93 -18.01
CA ASN A 23 -2.26 -16.76 -16.74
C ASN A 23 -2.68 -15.30 -16.68
N ASP A 24 -3.94 -15.06 -16.33
CA ASP A 24 -4.56 -13.76 -16.08
C ASP A 24 -3.98 -13.13 -14.79
N VAL A 25 -2.65 -13.15 -14.67
CA VAL A 25 -1.88 -12.72 -13.51
C VAL A 25 -1.98 -11.20 -13.47
N LYS A 26 -2.64 -10.70 -12.44
CA LYS A 26 -2.69 -9.26 -12.17
C LYS A 26 -1.29 -8.76 -11.83
N TRP A 27 -0.64 -8.13 -12.78
CA TRP A 27 0.66 -7.48 -12.60
C TRP A 27 0.58 -6.28 -11.64
N GLY A 28 1.72 -5.95 -11.02
CA GLY A 28 1.87 -4.82 -10.11
C GLY A 28 1.43 -5.09 -8.67
N ASN A 29 1.55 -4.08 -7.80
CA ASN A 29 1.11 -4.15 -6.41
C ASN A 29 -0.30 -3.55 -6.28
N PRO A 30 -1.32 -4.32 -5.87
CA PRO A 30 -2.60 -3.74 -5.52
C PRO A 30 -2.44 -2.89 -4.25
N VAL A 31 -2.49 -1.57 -4.42
CA VAL A 31 -2.32 -0.64 -3.30
C VAL A 31 -3.66 -0.18 -2.77
N GLY A 32 -3.78 -0.18 -1.45
CA GLY A 32 -4.83 0.45 -0.66
C GLY A 32 -4.30 1.65 0.12
N GLN A 33 -5.21 2.49 0.59
CA GLN A 33 -4.90 3.64 1.43
C GLN A 33 -5.52 3.45 2.83
N ILE A 34 -4.80 3.91 3.83
CA ILE A 34 -5.29 4.08 5.19
C ILE A 34 -5.07 5.54 5.52
N ILE A 35 -6.12 6.23 5.95
CA ILE A 35 -6.03 7.63 6.39
C ILE A 35 -5.89 7.63 7.91
N LEU A 36 -4.78 8.18 8.39
CA LEU A 36 -4.48 8.33 9.80
C LEU A 36 -4.65 9.79 10.21
N PRO A 37 -5.34 10.06 11.32
CA PRO A 37 -5.35 11.39 11.90
C PRO A 37 -3.96 11.71 12.48
N PHE A 38 -3.44 12.88 12.15
CA PHE A 38 -2.20 13.42 12.72
C PHE A 38 -2.55 14.62 13.59
N TYR A 39 -2.40 14.47 14.91
CA TYR A 39 -2.74 15.53 15.85
C TYR A 39 -1.47 16.30 16.21
N ILE A 40 -1.45 17.60 15.91
CA ILE A 40 -0.41 18.52 16.37
C ILE A 40 -0.90 19.08 17.71
N ALA A 41 -0.41 18.52 18.80
CA ALA A 41 -0.75 18.93 20.16
C ALA A 41 0.47 18.84 21.08
N MET A 42 0.50 19.65 22.12
CA MET A 42 1.46 19.51 23.21
C MET A 42 0.93 18.46 24.19
N TYR A 43 1.80 17.53 24.58
CA TYR A 43 1.51 16.49 25.56
C TYR A 43 2.48 16.63 26.72
N ASP A 44 2.00 16.41 27.95
CA ASP A 44 2.85 16.42 29.13
C ASP A 44 3.83 15.23 29.11
N ASP A 45 3.38 14.04 28.68
CA ASP A 45 4.23 12.89 28.37
C ASP A 45 4.42 12.76 26.84
N PRO A 46 5.64 12.95 26.30
CA PRO A 46 5.90 12.82 24.87
C PRO A 46 5.62 11.41 24.30
N LEU A 47 5.64 10.37 25.15
CA LEU A 47 5.32 9.00 24.73
C LEU A 47 3.82 8.73 24.63
N GLU A 48 2.99 9.56 25.26
CA GLU A 48 1.53 9.39 25.19
C GLU A 48 1.04 9.49 23.75
N TYR A 49 1.56 10.44 22.99
CA TYR A 49 1.27 10.59 21.57
C TYR A 49 1.59 9.30 20.80
N VAL A 50 2.78 8.73 21.00
CA VAL A 50 3.22 7.51 20.33
C VAL A 50 2.30 6.33 20.67
N ARG A 51 1.93 6.17 21.94
CA ARG A 51 1.03 5.10 22.38
C ARG A 51 -0.36 5.25 21.76
N LYS A 52 -0.90 6.48 21.69
CA LYS A 52 -2.20 6.77 21.07
C LYS A 52 -2.15 6.54 19.55
N ALA A 53 -1.12 7.05 18.88
CA ALA A 53 -0.91 6.84 17.45
C ALA A 53 -0.82 5.34 17.13
N LYS A 54 -0.04 4.56 17.90
CA LYS A 54 0.06 3.11 17.75
C LYS A 54 -1.30 2.41 17.86
N LYS A 55 -2.09 2.72 18.90
CA LYS A 55 -3.45 2.16 19.06
C LYS A 55 -4.35 2.45 17.85
N VAL A 56 -4.31 3.68 17.32
CA VAL A 56 -5.09 4.05 16.12
C VAL A 56 -4.62 3.29 14.90
N VAL A 57 -3.30 3.22 14.68
CA VAL A 57 -2.68 2.49 13.56
C VAL A 57 -3.02 1.01 13.62
N ASP A 58 -2.86 0.36 14.77
CA ASP A 58 -3.15 -1.07 14.92
C ASP A 58 -4.62 -1.36 14.63
N ARG A 59 -5.54 -0.54 15.16
CA ARG A 59 -6.98 -0.63 14.83
C ARG A 59 -7.24 -0.46 13.33
N LYS A 60 -6.58 0.50 12.68
CA LYS A 60 -6.73 0.78 11.25
C LYS A 60 -6.13 -0.33 10.38
N LYS A 61 -4.99 -0.92 10.78
CA LYS A 61 -4.38 -2.08 10.12
C LYS A 61 -5.28 -3.32 10.17
N HIS A 62 -5.96 -3.53 11.29
CA HIS A 62 -6.95 -4.61 11.44
C HIS A 62 -8.32 -4.28 10.82
N SER A 63 -8.51 -3.06 10.32
CA SER A 63 -9.72 -2.71 9.58
C SER A 63 -9.62 -3.12 8.11
N LEU A 64 -10.76 -3.18 7.43
CA LEU A 64 -10.83 -3.45 5.99
C LEU A 64 -10.58 -2.20 5.12
N GLU A 65 -10.16 -1.08 5.70
CA GLU A 65 -10.02 0.22 5.00
C GLU A 65 -9.10 0.15 3.79
N ALA A 66 -7.94 -0.52 3.92
CA ALA A 66 -7.01 -0.68 2.79
C ALA A 66 -7.62 -1.51 1.65
N ILE A 67 -8.40 -2.56 1.98
CA ILE A 67 -9.06 -3.41 0.98
C ILE A 67 -10.19 -2.64 0.29
N PHE A 68 -11.02 -1.91 1.06
CA PHE A 68 -12.11 -1.11 0.51
C PHE A 68 -11.61 0.03 -0.36
N THR A 69 -10.58 0.77 0.06
CA THR A 69 -10.01 1.86 -0.76
C THR A 69 -9.43 1.35 -2.07
N HIS A 70 -8.74 0.21 -2.06
CA HIS A 70 -8.29 -0.45 -3.29
C HIS A 70 -9.47 -0.83 -4.20
N GLY A 71 -10.50 -1.48 -3.64
CA GLY A 71 -11.70 -1.89 -4.37
C GLY A 71 -12.45 -0.71 -4.99
N ILE A 72 -12.67 0.36 -4.22
CA ILE A 72 -13.32 1.60 -4.67
C ILE A 72 -12.51 2.24 -5.78
N GLY A 73 -11.18 2.38 -5.63
CA GLY A 73 -10.32 2.95 -6.66
C GLY A 73 -10.38 2.17 -7.97
N LYS A 74 -10.38 0.84 -7.88
CA LYS A 74 -10.56 -0.04 -9.04
C LYS A 74 -11.93 0.15 -9.70
N ARG A 75 -13.03 0.08 -8.93
CA ARG A 75 -14.39 0.28 -9.46
C ARG A 75 -14.60 1.68 -10.04
N ALA A 76 -14.05 2.71 -9.41
CA ALA A 76 -14.12 4.07 -9.90
C ALA A 76 -13.41 4.22 -11.25
N THR A 77 -12.27 3.55 -11.42
CA THR A 77 -11.55 3.53 -12.70
C THR A 77 -12.32 2.76 -13.77
N GLU A 78 -12.93 1.62 -13.43
CA GLU A 78 -13.73 0.81 -14.36
C GLU A 78 -15.02 1.53 -14.79
N LEU A 79 -15.70 2.23 -13.87
CA LEU A 79 -17.00 2.87 -14.13
C LEU A 79 -16.86 4.28 -14.70
N PHE A 80 -15.91 5.07 -14.22
CA PHE A 80 -15.79 6.50 -14.54
C PHE A 80 -14.50 6.85 -15.30
N GLY A 81 -13.63 5.87 -15.54
CA GLY A 81 -12.37 6.04 -16.24
C GLY A 81 -11.24 6.61 -15.37
N THR A 82 -10.04 6.61 -15.95
CA THR A 82 -8.79 7.00 -15.28
C THR A 82 -8.74 8.49 -14.92
N LYS A 83 -9.38 9.36 -15.70
CA LYS A 83 -9.42 10.81 -15.42
C LYS A 83 -10.11 11.11 -14.08
N VAL A 84 -11.29 10.54 -13.86
CA VAL A 84 -12.07 10.75 -12.63
C VAL A 84 -11.37 10.09 -11.45
N SER A 85 -10.90 8.85 -11.61
CA SER A 85 -10.14 8.14 -10.58
C SER A 85 -8.87 8.92 -10.17
N GLY A 86 -8.13 9.45 -11.14
CA GLY A 86 -6.96 10.29 -10.90
C GLY A 86 -7.27 11.58 -10.14
N ALA A 87 -8.38 12.25 -10.47
CA ALA A 87 -8.82 13.46 -9.74
C ALA A 87 -9.19 13.15 -8.28
N ILE A 88 -9.86 12.02 -8.01
CA ILE A 88 -10.17 11.55 -6.65
C ILE A 88 -8.87 11.28 -5.88
N PHE A 89 -7.95 10.53 -6.47
CA PHE A 89 -6.68 10.20 -5.84
C PHE A 89 -5.83 11.45 -5.56
N HIS A 90 -5.75 12.36 -6.52
CA HIS A 90 -5.11 13.66 -6.35
C HIS A 90 -5.71 14.42 -5.17
N ARG A 91 -7.05 14.50 -5.08
CA ARG A 91 -7.73 15.17 -3.96
C ARG A 91 -7.38 14.53 -2.61
N ILE A 92 -7.30 13.21 -2.52
CA ILE A 92 -6.91 12.52 -1.28
C ILE A 92 -5.48 12.92 -0.87
N ILE A 93 -4.54 12.88 -1.81
CA ILE A 93 -3.13 13.22 -1.54
C ILE A 93 -2.98 14.70 -1.18
N SER A 94 -3.60 15.61 -1.93
CA SER A 94 -3.51 17.05 -1.68
C SER A 94 -4.11 17.47 -0.34
N ASN A 95 -5.02 16.68 0.24
CA ASN A 95 -5.61 16.93 1.56
C ASN A 95 -4.94 16.11 2.68
N THR A 96 -3.86 15.39 2.38
CA THR A 96 -3.09 14.61 3.38
C THR A 96 -1.73 15.27 3.61
N THR A 97 -1.38 15.53 4.87
CA THR A 97 -0.12 16.23 5.21
C THR A 97 1.13 15.43 4.84
N VAL A 98 1.17 14.13 5.14
CA VAL A 98 2.33 13.28 4.91
C VAL A 98 1.89 11.92 4.35
N PRO A 99 2.28 11.57 3.12
CA PRO A 99 2.10 10.22 2.60
C PRO A 99 3.29 9.33 2.99
N PHE A 100 3.01 8.09 3.41
CA PHE A 100 4.02 7.06 3.60
C PHE A 100 3.55 5.72 3.01
N SER A 101 4.50 4.88 2.60
CA SER A 101 4.24 3.55 2.02
C SER A 101 4.87 2.45 2.86
N ASN A 102 4.10 1.40 3.16
CA ASN A 102 4.62 0.15 3.72
C ASN A 102 4.62 -0.94 2.64
N MET A 103 5.41 -0.73 1.58
CA MET A 103 5.64 -1.74 0.54
C MET A 103 6.99 -2.40 0.84
N ILE A 104 6.94 -3.53 1.54
CA ILE A 104 8.12 -4.36 1.79
C ILE A 104 8.42 -5.13 0.50
N GLY A 105 9.69 -5.09 0.06
CA GLY A 105 10.19 -5.90 -1.04
C GLY A 105 10.40 -7.36 -0.63
N PRO A 106 10.83 -8.22 -1.56
CA PRO A 106 11.21 -9.60 -1.25
C PRO A 106 12.24 -9.64 -0.13
N VAL A 107 12.10 -10.59 0.80
CA VAL A 107 13.04 -10.77 1.92
C VAL A 107 14.22 -11.62 1.49
N GLU A 108 14.01 -12.44 0.47
CA GLU A 108 15.03 -13.29 -0.10
C GLU A 108 16.07 -12.44 -0.87
N PRO A 109 17.35 -12.83 -0.83
CA PRO A 109 18.40 -12.12 -1.55
C PRO A 109 18.15 -12.18 -3.07
N VAL A 110 18.19 -11.02 -3.71
CA VAL A 110 18.05 -10.90 -5.16
C VAL A 110 19.43 -10.83 -5.79
N GLU A 111 19.63 -11.56 -6.88
CA GLU A 111 20.85 -11.51 -7.67
C GLU A 111 20.59 -10.77 -8.98
N PHE A 112 21.46 -9.82 -9.31
CA PHE A 112 21.42 -9.04 -10.53
C PHE A 112 22.73 -9.26 -11.29
N TYR A 113 22.67 -9.98 -12.41
CA TYR A 113 23.84 -10.29 -13.27
C TYR A 113 25.03 -10.94 -12.53
N GLY A 114 24.80 -11.92 -11.65
CA GLY A 114 25.91 -12.53 -10.91
C GLY A 114 26.23 -11.85 -9.57
N HIS A 115 25.61 -10.69 -9.30
CA HIS A 115 25.92 -9.88 -8.15
C HIS A 115 24.75 -9.78 -7.19
N ARG A 116 24.99 -10.10 -5.92
CA ARG A 116 23.99 -10.00 -4.86
C ARG A 116 23.65 -8.53 -4.62
N VAL A 117 22.39 -8.18 -4.81
CA VAL A 117 21.85 -6.86 -4.45
C VAL A 117 21.33 -7.01 -3.01
N VAL A 118 21.93 -6.27 -2.09
CA VAL A 118 21.58 -6.24 -0.66
C VAL A 118 20.59 -5.12 -0.39
#